data_AF-A0AA38IM99-F1
#
_entry.id   AF-A0AA38IM99-F1
#
_cell.length_a   1.000
_cell.length_b   1.000
_cell.length_c   1.000
_cell.angle_alpha   90.00
_cell.angle_beta   90.00
_cell.angle_gamma   90.00
#
_symmetry.space_group_name_H-M   'P 1'
#
loop_
_entity.id
_entity.type
_entity.pdbx_description
1 polymer ?
#
loop_
_entity_poly.entity_id
_entity_poly.type
_entity_poly.pdbx_seq_one_letter_code
_entity_poly.pdbx_strand_id
1 'polypeptide(L)'
;MASHVGYYTNHGMPTRNLDPTVCAVCGNKLLVSENEEGVIENTYKLTCDHVFHEFCIRGWCIVGKKQTCPYCKEKVDLKKMFCNPWEKPHVLYGQLLDWIRWLVAWQPMILFLVQGINWVLGLE
;
A
#
# COMPACT_ATOMS: atom_id res chain seq x y z
N MET A 1 13.52 7.01 -25.57
CA MET A 1 12.37 7.35 -24.69
C MET A 1 11.20 7.94 -25.46
N ALA A 2 11.36 9.04 -26.22
CA ALA A 2 10.25 9.66 -26.96
C ALA A 2 9.57 8.74 -28.01
N SER A 3 10.32 7.86 -28.67
CA SER A 3 9.79 6.89 -29.64
C SER A 3 8.84 5.86 -29.02
N HIS A 4 9.03 5.48 -27.75
CA HIS A 4 8.19 4.50 -27.06
C HIS A 4 6.92 5.10 -26.44
N VAL A 5 6.82 6.43 -26.35
CA VAL A 5 5.66 7.13 -25.75
C VAL A 5 4.66 7.59 -26.84
N GLY A 6 4.71 6.99 -28.03
CA GLY A 6 3.75 7.27 -29.09
C GLY A 6 3.89 8.66 -29.74
N TYR A 7 5.05 9.33 -29.57
CA TYR A 7 5.32 10.62 -30.22
C TYR A 7 5.79 10.51 -31.68
N TYR A 8 5.75 9.31 -32.29
CA TYR A 8 6.21 9.08 -33.66
C TYR A 8 5.11 8.47 -34.52
N THR A 9 4.72 9.16 -35.59
CA THR A 9 3.83 8.69 -36.64
C THR A 9 4.48 8.98 -37.99
N ASN A 10 4.48 8.02 -38.92
CA ASN A 10 5.07 8.21 -40.26
C ASN A 10 4.30 9.25 -41.09
N HIS A 11 3.02 9.50 -40.77
CA HIS A 11 2.18 10.49 -41.43
C HIS A 11 1.32 11.23 -40.39
N GLY A 12 1.24 12.54 -40.51
CA GLY A 12 0.39 13.40 -39.66
C GLY A 12 1.06 13.87 -38.35
N MET A 13 0.29 14.65 -37.58
CA MET A 13 0.71 15.14 -36.26
C MET A 13 0.54 14.01 -35.24
N PRO A 14 1.58 13.63 -34.48
CA PRO A 14 1.50 12.51 -33.54
C PRO A 14 0.53 12.84 -32.40
N THR A 15 -0.58 12.11 -32.34
CA THR A 15 -1.50 12.15 -31.20
C THR A 15 -0.89 11.37 -30.04
N ARG A 16 -0.88 11.95 -28.83
CA ARG A 16 -0.42 11.27 -27.61
C ARG A 16 -1.32 10.07 -27.30
N ASN A 17 -0.93 8.87 -27.74
CA ASN A 17 -1.56 7.62 -27.32
C ASN A 17 -0.53 6.77 -26.57
N LEU A 18 -0.84 6.42 -25.33
CA LEU A 18 0.02 5.57 -24.52
C LEU A 18 -0.34 4.11 -24.79
N ASP A 19 0.65 3.30 -25.17
CA ASP A 19 0.46 1.86 -25.24
C ASP A 19 0.22 1.32 -23.81
N PRO A 20 -0.91 0.66 -23.52
CA PRO A 20 -1.23 0.15 -22.19
C PRO A 20 -0.27 -0.96 -21.73
N THR A 21 0.56 -1.49 -22.63
CA THR A 21 1.55 -2.53 -22.32
C THR A 21 2.92 -1.97 -21.93
N VAL A 22 3.13 -0.65 -21.98
CA VAL A 22 4.42 -0.01 -21.69
C VAL A 22 4.26 1.00 -20.55
N CYS A 23 5.07 0.85 -19.51
CA CYS A 23 5.14 1.83 -18.44
C CYS A 23 5.80 3.10 -18.97
N ALA A 24 5.09 4.20 -18.90
CA ALA A 24 5.58 5.49 -19.37
C ALA A 24 6.78 6.11 -18.64
N VAL A 25 6.95 5.74 -17.37
CA VAL A 25 7.94 6.38 -16.50
C VAL A 25 9.33 5.83 -16.80
N CYS A 26 9.43 4.50 -16.96
CA CYS A 26 10.68 3.82 -17.30
C CYS A 26 10.80 3.40 -18.77
N GLY A 27 9.69 3.37 -19.53
CA GLY A 27 9.66 2.96 -20.93
C GLY A 27 9.69 1.43 -21.16
N ASN A 28 9.65 0.63 -20.10
CA ASN A 28 9.69 -0.84 -20.18
C ASN A 28 8.29 -1.45 -20.24
N LYS A 29 8.19 -2.67 -20.78
CA LYS A 29 6.92 -3.41 -20.86
C LYS A 29 6.41 -3.79 -19.47
N LEU A 30 5.11 -3.66 -19.26
CA LEU A 30 4.38 -4.16 -18.10
C LEU A 30 4.24 -5.68 -18.27
N LEU A 31 5.02 -6.46 -17.53
CA LEU A 31 5.09 -7.92 -17.67
C LEU A 31 3.95 -8.65 -16.93
N VAL A 32 3.22 -7.94 -16.06
CA VAL A 32 2.29 -8.52 -15.09
C VAL A 32 0.97 -7.76 -15.12
N SER A 33 -0.14 -8.49 -15.10
CA SER A 33 -1.49 -7.92 -15.07
C SER A 33 -1.87 -7.48 -13.64
N GLU A 34 -2.92 -6.66 -13.52
CA GLU A 34 -3.34 -5.98 -12.28
C GLU A 34 -3.62 -6.92 -11.07
N ASN A 35 -3.82 -8.22 -11.31
CA ASN A 35 -4.22 -9.23 -10.33
C ASN A 35 -3.17 -10.32 -10.07
N GLU A 36 -1.96 -10.20 -10.62
CA GLU A 36 -0.90 -11.19 -10.40
C GLU A 36 0.27 -10.55 -9.64
N GLU A 37 0.77 -11.25 -8.63
CA GLU A 37 1.97 -10.84 -7.91
C GLU A 37 3.16 -11.02 -8.86
N GLY A 38 3.76 -9.91 -9.27
CA GLY A 38 4.90 -9.91 -10.17
C GLY A 38 6.15 -10.43 -9.46
N VAL A 39 6.91 -11.30 -10.12
CA VAL A 39 8.20 -11.82 -9.61
C VAL A 39 9.23 -10.70 -9.38
N ILE A 40 9.09 -9.56 -10.07
CA ILE A 40 10.05 -8.45 -10.05
C ILE A 40 9.39 -7.13 -9.59
N GLU A 41 8.30 -6.71 -10.26
CA GLU A 41 7.54 -5.50 -9.90
C GLU A 41 6.05 -5.70 -10.18
N ASN A 42 5.19 -5.24 -9.27
CA ASN A 42 3.74 -5.25 -9.49
C ASN A 42 3.30 -4.10 -10.40
N THR A 43 2.16 -4.31 -11.05
CA THR A 43 1.48 -3.31 -11.87
C THR A 43 0.38 -2.63 -11.05
N TYR A 44 0.33 -1.30 -11.08
CA TYR A 44 -0.68 -0.50 -10.37
C TYR A 44 -1.47 0.36 -11.36
N LYS A 45 -2.80 0.27 -11.28
CA LYS A 45 -3.73 1.09 -12.06
C LYS A 45 -4.20 2.29 -11.24
N LEU A 46 -4.08 3.48 -11.84
CA LEU A 46 -4.58 4.73 -11.26
C LEU A 46 -6.10 4.87 -11.44
N THR A 47 -6.70 5.83 -10.73
CA THR A 47 -8.12 6.22 -10.89
C THR A 47 -8.45 6.68 -12.31
N CYS A 48 -7.46 7.30 -12.97
CA CYS A 48 -7.53 7.73 -14.37
C CYS A 48 -7.34 6.60 -15.40
N ASP A 49 -7.50 5.34 -14.98
CA ASP A 49 -7.32 4.11 -15.75
C ASP A 49 -5.92 3.86 -16.36
N HIS A 50 -4.94 4.73 -16.11
CA HIS A 50 -3.58 4.54 -16.57
C HIS A 50 -2.79 3.57 -15.69
N VAL A 51 -2.04 2.68 -16.34
CA VAL A 51 -1.32 1.57 -15.73
C VAL A 51 0.18 1.83 -15.71
N PHE A 52 0.83 1.63 -14.56
CA PHE A 52 2.28 1.83 -14.37
C PHE A 52 2.87 0.75 -13.46
N HIS A 53 4.19 0.59 -13.43
CA HIS A 53 4.83 -0.17 -12.36
C HIS A 53 4.65 0.55 -11.01
N GLU A 54 4.39 -0.22 -9.96
CA GLU A 54 4.18 0.26 -8.60
C GLU A 54 5.37 1.12 -8.12
N PHE A 55 6.60 0.68 -8.36
CA PHE A 55 7.80 1.44 -7.97
C PHE A 55 7.98 2.70 -8.79
N CYS A 56 7.67 2.66 -10.08
CA CYS A 56 7.78 3.82 -10.97
C CYS A 56 6.83 4.95 -10.55
N ILE A 57 5.56 4.62 -10.26
CA ILE A 57 4.58 5.62 -9.84
C ILE A 57 4.86 6.13 -8.42
N ARG A 58 5.30 5.25 -7.50
CA ARG A 58 5.77 5.66 -6.16
C ARG A 58 6.97 6.60 -6.24
N GLY A 59 7.96 6.29 -7.08
CA GLY A 59 9.13 7.14 -7.32
C GLY A 59 8.74 8.50 -7.90
N TRP A 60 7.80 8.53 -8.84
CA TRP A 60 7.27 9.78 -9.40
C TRP A 60 6.58 10.67 -8.34
N CYS A 61 5.73 10.07 -7.50
CA CYS A 61 5.00 10.79 -6.45
C CYS A 61 5.90 11.25 -5.30
N ILE A 62 6.86 10.42 -4.87
CA ILE A 62 7.73 10.71 -3.71
C ILE A 62 8.93 11.55 -4.14
N VAL A 63 9.75 11.03 -5.06
CA VAL A 63 11.02 11.65 -5.46
C VAL A 63 10.76 12.86 -6.35
N GLY A 64 9.84 12.72 -7.30
CA GLY A 64 9.47 13.80 -8.21
C GLY A 64 8.64 14.91 -7.57
N LYS A 65 8.09 14.70 -6.36
CA LYS A 65 7.12 15.58 -5.68
C LYS A 65 5.89 15.95 -6.55
N LYS A 66 5.54 15.10 -7.53
CA LYS A 66 4.42 15.31 -8.44
C LYS A 66 3.29 14.35 -8.11
N GLN A 67 2.26 14.85 -7.44
CA GLN A 67 1.09 14.06 -7.04
C GLN A 67 0.04 13.94 -8.15
N THR A 68 0.51 13.76 -9.39
CA THR A 68 -0.32 13.73 -10.58
C THR A 68 0.15 12.66 -11.55
N CYS A 69 -0.79 12.06 -12.28
CA CYS A 69 -0.52 11.11 -13.33
C CYS A 69 0.41 11.75 -14.39
N PRO A 70 1.49 11.08 -14.83
CA PRO A 70 2.37 11.59 -15.88
C PRO A 70 1.66 11.93 -17.21
N TYR A 71 0.49 11.33 -17.49
CA TYR A 71 -0.23 11.47 -18.76
C TYR A 71 -1.31 12.52 -18.70
N CYS A 72 -2.38 12.21 -17.98
CA CYS A 72 -3.58 13.02 -17.89
C CYS A 72 -3.47 14.15 -16.87
N LYS A 73 -2.42 14.16 -16.03
CA LYS A 73 -2.23 15.12 -14.92
C LYS A 73 -3.34 15.08 -13.87
N GLU A 74 -4.19 14.04 -13.88
CA GLU A 74 -5.16 13.81 -12.82
C GLU A 74 -4.43 13.53 -11.50
N LYS A 75 -5.01 13.98 -10.39
CA LYS A 75 -4.42 13.79 -9.06
C LYS A 75 -4.46 12.31 -8.68
N VAL A 76 -3.35 11.81 -8.14
CA VAL A 76 -3.24 10.41 -7.68
C VAL A 76 -3.64 10.29 -6.21
N ASP A 77 -4.44 9.26 -5.88
CA ASP A 77 -4.82 8.91 -4.51
C ASP A 77 -3.66 8.23 -3.75
N LEU A 78 -2.83 9.04 -3.11
CA LEU A 78 -1.65 8.57 -2.36
C LEU A 78 -1.99 7.63 -1.19
N LYS A 79 -3.15 7.86 -0.56
CA LYS A 79 -3.58 7.09 0.61
C LYS A 79 -3.79 5.60 0.31
N LYS A 80 -4.13 5.24 -0.93
CA LYS A 80 -4.28 3.85 -1.37
C LYS A 80 -2.93 3.19 -1.66
N MET A 81 -1.96 3.96 -2.15
CA MET A 81 -0.60 3.48 -2.44
C MET A 81 0.29 3.37 -1.20
N PHE A 82 0.04 4.19 -0.17
CA PHE A 82 0.81 4.23 1.07
C PHE A 82 -0.01 3.75 2.25
N CYS A 83 -0.30 2.45 2.32
CA CYS A 83 -0.72 1.85 3.58
C CYS A 83 0.49 1.77 4.51
N ASN A 84 0.86 2.89 5.15
CA ASN A 84 1.86 2.85 6.19
C ASN A 84 1.20 2.31 7.48
N PRO A 85 1.68 1.18 8.06
CA PRO A 85 1.11 0.63 9.28
C PRO A 85 1.10 1.62 10.45
N TRP A 86 2.01 2.60 10.41
CA TRP A 86 2.23 3.61 11.45
C TRP A 86 1.43 4.91 11.23
N GLU A 87 0.57 4.99 10.22
CA GLU A 87 -0.22 6.21 9.95
C GLU A 87 -1.31 6.45 11.02
N LYS A 88 -1.69 5.41 11.77
CA LYS A 88 -2.72 5.49 12.83
C LYS A 88 -2.20 4.99 14.19
N PRO A 89 -1.21 5.68 14.79
CA PRO A 89 -0.64 5.27 16.08
C PRO A 89 -1.69 5.25 17.20
N HIS A 90 -2.72 6.09 17.11
CA HIS A 90 -3.82 6.13 18.10
C HIS A 90 -4.64 4.83 18.16
N VAL A 91 -4.79 4.10 17.03
CA VAL A 91 -5.55 2.83 17.01
C VAL A 91 -4.76 1.74 17.73
N LEU A 92 -3.46 1.68 17.46
CA LEU A 92 -2.51 0.78 18.14
C LEU A 92 -2.49 1.05 19.65
N TYR A 93 -2.45 2.33 20.05
CA TYR A 93 -2.49 2.73 21.44
C TYR A 93 -3.82 2.38 22.12
N GLY A 94 -4.94 2.55 21.42
CA GLY A 94 -6.26 2.14 21.91
C GLY A 94 -6.34 0.63 22.18
N GLN A 95 -5.87 -0.19 21.23
CA GLN A 95 -5.82 -1.65 21.41
C GLN A 95 -4.93 -2.08 22.57
N LEU A 96 -3.78 -1.43 22.74
CA LEU A 96 -2.87 -1.69 23.86
C LEU A 96 -3.54 -1.38 25.21
N LEU A 97 -4.20 -0.23 25.32
CA LEU A 97 -4.92 0.16 26.53
C LEU A 97 -6.06 -0.79 26.87
N ASP A 98 -6.82 -1.25 25.87
CA ASP A 98 -7.87 -2.26 26.07
C ASP A 98 -7.30 -3.60 26.57
N TRP A 99 -6.15 -4.01 26.07
CA TRP A 99 -5.41 -5.17 26.55
C TRP A 99 -5.02 -5.04 28.03
N ILE A 100 -4.46 -3.88 28.40
CA ILE A 100 -4.07 -3.59 29.79
C ILE A 100 -5.30 -3.61 30.69
N ARG A 101 -6.40 -2.99 30.26
CA ARG A 101 -7.66 -2.96 31.03
C ARG A 101 -8.22 -4.37 31.23
N TRP A 102 -8.15 -5.22 30.22
CA TRP A 102 -8.57 -6.61 30.30
C TRP A 102 -7.72 -7.41 31.29
N LEU A 103 -6.38 -7.26 31.25
CA LEU A 103 -5.46 -7.90 32.20
C LEU A 103 -5.73 -7.48 33.66
N VAL A 104 -5.97 -6.19 33.90
CA VAL A 104 -6.29 -5.68 35.24
C VAL A 104 -7.62 -6.23 35.74
N ALA A 105 -8.65 -6.29 34.89
CA ALA A 105 -9.94 -6.86 35.26
C ALA A 105 -9.86 -8.36 35.61
N TRP A 106 -8.87 -9.06 35.06
CA TRP A 106 -8.64 -10.48 35.33
C TRP A 106 -7.80 -10.76 36.59
N GLN A 107 -7.09 -9.77 37.16
CA GLN A 107 -6.34 -9.96 38.41
C GLN A 107 -7.17 -10.61 39.54
N PRO A 108 -8.39 -10.15 39.89
CA PRO A 108 -9.17 -10.77 40.95
C PRO A 108 -9.58 -12.21 40.63
N MET A 109 -9.88 -12.52 39.37
CA MET A 109 -10.15 -13.90 38.91
C MET A 109 -8.92 -14.79 39.06
N ILE A 110 -7.74 -14.30 38.67
CA ILE A 110 -6.47 -15.03 38.78
C ILE A 110 -6.13 -15.29 40.24
N LEU A 111 -6.24 -14.28 41.11
CA LEU A 111 -5.97 -14.41 42.54
C LEU A 111 -6.92 -15.40 43.20
N PHE A 112 -8.22 -15.33 42.91
CA PHE A 112 -9.20 -16.26 43.46
C PHE A 112 -8.94 -17.70 43.03
N LEU A 113 -8.57 -17.89 41.76
CA LEU A 113 -8.26 -19.20 41.19
C LEU A 113 -6.97 -19.78 41.80
N VAL A 114 -5.92 -18.97 41.97
CA VAL A 114 -4.67 -19.38 42.64
C VAL A 114 -4.92 -19.73 44.11
N GLN A 115 -5.70 -18.92 44.83
CA GLN A 115 -6.04 -19.18 46.23
C GLN A 115 -6.84 -20.49 46.37
N GLY A 116 -7.79 -20.72 45.47
CA GLY A 116 -8.57 -21.96 45.42
C GLY A 116 -7.70 -23.19 45.14
N ILE A 117 -6.73 -23.08 44.22
CA ILE A 117 -5.78 -24.16 43.94
C ILE A 117 -4.88 -24.44 45.15
N ASN A 118 -4.33 -23.41 45.79
CA ASN A 118 -3.50 -23.59 46.98
C ASN A 118 -4.28 -24.27 48.13
N TRP A 119 -5.53 -23.86 48.33
CA TRP A 119 -6.40 -24.49 49.33
C TRP A 119 -6.69 -25.96 49.00
N VAL A 120 -7.00 -26.28 47.74
CA VAL A 120 -7.28 -27.66 47.30
C VAL A 120 -6.04 -28.56 47.40
N LEU A 121 -4.86 -28.04 47.06
CA LEU A 121 -3.60 -28.77 47.18
C LEU A 121 -3.08 -28.84 48.63
N GLY A 122 -3.73 -28.15 49.58
CA GLY A 122 -3.29 -28.07 50.97
C GLY A 122 -1.93 -27.38 51.13
N LEU A 123 -1.55 -26.50 50.19
CA LEU A 123 -0.35 -25.68 50.26
C LEU A 123 -0.62 -24.39 51.07
N GLU A 124 -1.11 -24.56 52.28
CA GLU A 124 -1.09 -23.54 53.33
C GLU A 124 0.01 -23.85 54.35
#